data_AF-A0A495IBC5-F1
#
_entry.id   AF-A0A495IBC5-F1
#
_cell.length_a   1.000
_cell.length_b   1.000
_cell.length_c   1.000
_cell.angle_alpha   90.00
_cell.angle_beta   90.00
_cell.angle_gamma   90.00
#
_symmetry.space_group_name_H-M   'P 1'
#
loop_
_entity.id
_entity.type
_entity.pdbx_description
1 polymer ?
#
loop_
_entity_poly.entity_id
_entity_poly.type
_entity_poly.pdbx_seq_one_letter_code
_entity_poly.pdbx_strand_id
1 'polypeptide(L)'
;MRASRCAAIAALTAVALATTGCAAMTQTSTRQAPRATAPSMSAVVSKALGSCNLSSTQPGVIAGARALHLETPVSGHPTGVDRATAGCVLDALGMPTSDRKLFAASGATGGSQTVAWDGFSATWSFRDSLTFDVDVYAVA
;
A
#
# COMPACT_ATOMS: atom_id res chain seq x y z
N MET A 1 -17.27 30.33 4.89
CA MET A 1 -18.76 30.45 4.82
C MET A 1 -19.20 29.94 3.44
N ARG A 2 -19.74 28.70 3.38
CA ARG A 2 -21.10 28.32 2.89
C ARG A 2 -21.46 28.86 1.49
N ALA A 3 -21.49 28.04 0.43
CA ALA A 3 -22.50 27.02 0.04
C ALA A 3 -23.53 27.56 -0.97
N SER A 4 -24.08 26.63 -1.79
CA SER A 4 -25.23 26.75 -2.72
C SER A 4 -24.80 26.87 -4.20
N ARG A 5 -25.40 26.16 -5.16
CA ARG A 5 -26.85 25.98 -5.34
C ARG A 5 -27.21 24.65 -6.02
N CYS A 6 -28.18 23.96 -5.41
CA CYS A 6 -29.08 23.03 -6.09
C CYS A 6 -30.06 23.81 -6.98
N ALA A 7 -30.33 23.30 -8.18
CA ALA A 7 -31.59 23.51 -8.89
C ALA A 7 -32.47 22.27 -8.54
N ALA A 8 -33.63 22.45 -7.90
CA ALA A 8 -34.94 22.71 -8.51
C ALA A 8 -35.40 21.46 -9.31
N ILE A 9 -36.61 20.92 -9.22
CA ILE A 9 -37.97 21.46 -9.04
C ILE A 9 -38.85 20.26 -8.63
N ALA A 10 -39.99 20.56 -8.01
CA ALA A 10 -41.30 19.92 -8.21
C ALA A 10 -41.92 19.41 -6.92
N ALA A 11 -42.72 20.31 -6.36
CA ALA A 11 -43.78 20.05 -5.41
C ALA A 11 -44.70 18.92 -5.88
N LEU A 12 -45.12 18.08 -4.94
CA LEU A 12 -46.42 17.43 -4.95
C LEU A 12 -46.85 17.27 -3.49
N THR A 13 -47.75 18.16 -3.09
CA THR A 13 -48.53 18.10 -1.87
C THR A 13 -49.40 16.84 -1.88
N ALA A 14 -49.20 15.98 -0.88
CA ALA A 14 -50.20 15.01 -0.47
C ALA A 14 -50.24 14.99 1.06
N VAL A 15 -51.23 15.70 1.61
CA VAL A 15 -51.66 15.55 3.00
C VAL A 15 -52.44 14.24 3.07
N ALA A 16 -51.94 13.27 3.83
CA ALA A 16 -52.70 12.12 4.27
C ALA A 16 -52.57 11.99 5.80
N LEU A 17 -53.70 12.20 6.46
CA LEU A 17 -53.90 12.00 7.89
C LEU A 17 -53.80 10.50 8.24
N ALA A 18 -53.17 10.25 9.38
CA ALA A 18 -53.40 9.16 10.34
C ALA A 18 -53.79 7.77 9.81
N THR A 19 -52.95 6.78 10.11
CA THR A 19 -53.41 5.58 10.81
C THR A 19 -52.24 4.87 11.49
N THR A 20 -52.42 4.69 12.78
CA THR A 20 -51.74 3.79 13.70
C THR A 20 -51.56 2.41 13.07
N GLY A 21 -50.30 1.99 12.94
CA GLY A 21 -49.94 0.63 12.59
C GLY A 21 -48.55 0.34 13.11
N CYS A 22 -48.46 -0.20 14.32
CA CYS A 22 -47.22 -0.81 14.84
C CYS A 22 -46.88 -2.02 13.97
N ALA A 23 -46.19 -1.80 12.85
CA ALA A 23 -45.44 -2.87 12.21
C ALA A 23 -44.16 -3.04 13.02
N ALA A 24 -44.15 -4.04 13.90
CA ALA A 24 -42.93 -4.55 14.51
C ALA A 24 -41.96 -4.87 13.37
N MET A 25 -40.97 -4.00 13.18
CA MET A 25 -39.83 -4.28 12.31
C MET A 25 -39.17 -5.53 12.86
N THR A 26 -39.32 -6.63 12.13
CA THR A 26 -38.46 -7.80 12.25
C THR A 26 -37.05 -7.29 12.05
N GLN A 27 -36.32 -7.06 13.15
CA GLN A 27 -34.89 -6.84 13.14
C GLN A 27 -34.28 -8.12 12.59
N THR A 28 -34.06 -8.15 11.28
CA THR A 28 -33.10 -9.04 10.66
C THR A 28 -31.77 -8.66 11.28
N SER A 29 -31.41 -9.35 12.36
CA SER A 29 -30.10 -9.26 12.98
C SER A 29 -29.12 -9.74 11.92
N THR A 30 -28.60 -8.80 11.14
CA THR A 30 -27.42 -9.02 10.33
C THR A 30 -26.32 -9.28 11.33
N ARG A 31 -26.09 -10.58 11.59
CA ARG A 31 -24.90 -11.08 12.25
C ARG A 31 -23.72 -10.52 11.47
N GLN A 32 -23.23 -9.37 11.91
CA GLN A 32 -22.13 -8.66 11.31
C GLN A 32 -20.92 -9.57 11.53
N ALA A 33 -20.60 -10.35 10.49
CA ALA A 33 -19.41 -11.18 10.49
C ALA A 33 -18.24 -10.28 10.88
N PRO A 34 -17.35 -10.71 11.79
CA PRO A 34 -16.20 -9.90 12.17
C PRO A 34 -15.48 -9.51 10.89
N ARG A 35 -15.47 -8.21 10.61
CA ARG A 35 -14.79 -7.65 9.45
C ARG A 35 -13.32 -7.97 9.69
N ALA A 36 -12.76 -8.91 8.95
CA ALA A 36 -11.35 -9.25 9.03
C ALA A 36 -10.58 -7.93 8.95
N THR A 37 -9.91 -7.55 10.03
CA THR A 37 -9.11 -6.34 10.06
C THR A 37 -8.01 -6.54 9.02
N ALA A 38 -8.00 -5.71 7.97
CA ALA A 38 -6.93 -5.76 7.00
C ALA A 38 -5.59 -5.63 7.74
N PRO A 39 -4.59 -6.46 7.42
CA PRO A 39 -3.31 -6.42 8.12
C PRO A 39 -2.69 -5.02 8.01
N SER A 40 -2.08 -4.53 9.09
CA SER A 40 -1.36 -3.26 9.06
C SER A 40 -0.18 -3.34 8.09
N MET A 41 0.17 -2.23 7.44
CA MET A 41 1.32 -2.19 6.53
C MET A 41 2.60 -2.73 7.18
N SER A 42 2.83 -2.41 8.45
CA SER A 42 3.95 -2.95 9.23
C SER A 42 3.96 -4.48 9.29
N ALA A 43 2.80 -5.13 9.42
CA ALA A 43 2.69 -6.59 9.45
C ALA A 43 2.94 -7.18 8.05
N VAL A 44 2.44 -6.53 6.99
CA VAL A 44 2.67 -6.94 5.60
C VAL A 44 4.16 -6.83 5.24
N VAL A 45 4.79 -5.70 5.56
CA VAL A 45 6.23 -5.48 5.34
C VAL A 45 7.07 -6.46 6.15
N SER A 46 6.77 -6.67 7.44
CA SER A 46 7.52 -7.62 8.27
C SER A 46 7.42 -9.05 7.72
N LYS A 47 6.25 -9.44 7.22
CA LYS A 47 6.04 -10.73 6.58
C LYS A 47 6.83 -10.85 5.27
N ALA A 48 6.83 -9.80 4.44
CA ALA A 48 7.58 -9.77 3.18
C ALA A 48 9.10 -9.85 3.41
N LEU A 49 9.63 -9.09 4.37
CA LEU A 49 11.03 -9.18 4.78
C LEU A 49 11.38 -10.59 5.26
N GLY A 50 10.55 -11.17 6.14
CA GLY A 50 10.74 -12.52 6.65
C GLY A 50 10.74 -13.60 5.55
N SER A 51 9.88 -13.49 4.54
CA SER A 51 9.89 -14.43 3.40
C SER A 51 11.16 -14.36 2.55
N CYS A 52 11.89 -13.24 2.62
CA CYS A 52 13.13 -13.01 1.90
C CYS A 52 14.36 -13.13 2.83
N ASN A 53 14.21 -13.74 4.01
CA ASN A 53 15.26 -13.91 5.02
C ASN A 53 15.89 -12.58 5.50
N LEU A 54 15.13 -11.49 5.45
CA LEU A 54 15.53 -10.20 5.98
C LEU A 54 14.90 -9.94 7.36
N SER A 55 15.63 -9.20 8.18
CA SER A 55 15.12 -8.58 9.42
C SER A 55 14.97 -7.08 9.24
N SER A 56 13.98 -6.48 9.91
CA SER A 56 13.84 -5.02 10.00
C SER A 56 14.98 -4.34 10.76
N THR A 57 15.83 -5.12 11.45
CA THR A 57 17.03 -4.66 12.13
C THR A 57 18.31 -4.92 11.34
N GLN A 58 18.20 -5.56 10.16
CA GLN A 58 19.35 -5.83 9.33
C GLN A 58 19.90 -4.52 8.76
N PRO A 59 21.23 -4.37 8.64
CA PRO A 59 21.79 -3.21 7.99
C PRO A 59 21.29 -3.04 6.55
N GLY A 60 20.96 -1.81 6.19
CA GLY A 60 20.34 -1.44 4.92
C GLY A 60 18.85 -1.73 4.78
N VAL A 61 18.18 -2.14 5.88
CA VAL A 61 16.72 -2.23 5.96
C VAL A 61 16.23 -1.22 6.99
N ILE A 62 15.39 -0.27 6.58
CA ILE A 62 14.75 0.68 7.48
C ILE A 62 13.24 0.56 7.29
N ALA A 63 12.57 -0.14 8.21
CA ALA A 63 11.13 -0.35 8.18
C ALA A 63 10.42 0.55 9.21
N GLY A 64 9.51 1.39 8.72
CA GLY A 64 8.60 2.21 9.52
C GLY A 64 7.15 1.73 9.43
N ALA A 65 6.24 2.46 10.08
CA ALA A 65 4.82 2.11 10.11
C ALA A 65 4.13 2.19 8.73
N ARG A 66 4.65 3.02 7.82
CA ARG A 66 4.10 3.26 6.47
C ARG A 66 5.15 3.34 5.36
N ALA A 67 6.42 3.08 5.70
CA ALA A 67 7.53 3.20 4.78
C ALA A 67 8.50 2.03 4.97
N LEU A 68 9.15 1.62 3.89
CA LEU A 68 10.27 0.68 3.88
C LEU A 68 11.35 1.28 3.00
N HIS A 69 12.58 1.35 3.51
CA HIS A 69 13.75 1.74 2.74
C HIS A 69 14.75 0.60 2.69
N LEU A 70 15.28 0.31 1.49
CA LEU A 70 16.30 -0.70 1.23
C LEU A 70 17.47 -0.03 0.50
N GLU A 71 18.67 -0.08 1.07
CA GLU A 71 19.89 0.46 0.48
C GLU A 71 20.91 -0.65 0.18
N THR A 72 21.66 -0.50 -0.91
CA THR A 72 22.76 -1.40 -1.25
C THR A 72 23.97 -1.27 -0.33
N PRO A 73 24.77 -2.34 -0.18
CA PRO A 73 26.07 -2.25 0.47
C PRO A 73 26.98 -1.27 -0.29
N VAL A 74 27.54 -0.29 0.42
CA VAL A 74 28.51 0.65 -0.16
C VAL A 74 29.92 0.10 0.04
N SER A 75 30.83 0.31 -0.91
CA SER A 75 32.21 -0.15 -0.83
C SER A 75 32.89 0.33 0.47
N GLY A 76 33.39 -0.62 1.26
CA GLY A 76 33.95 -0.38 2.60
C GLY A 76 33.01 -0.75 3.76
N HIS A 77 31.72 -0.99 3.49
CA HIS A 77 30.73 -1.42 4.48
C HIS A 77 29.89 -2.59 3.94
N PRO A 78 30.03 -3.82 4.49
CA PRO A 78 29.31 -5.01 4.01
C PRO A 78 27.80 -5.01 4.37
N THR A 79 27.27 -3.86 4.76
CA THR A 79 25.96 -3.67 5.34
C THR A 79 25.01 -3.10 4.29
N GLY A 80 24.11 -3.92 3.76
CA GLY A 80 23.11 -3.50 2.80
C GLY A 80 22.31 -4.68 2.24
N VAL A 81 21.33 -4.38 1.39
CA VAL A 81 20.47 -5.35 0.72
C VAL A 81 20.88 -5.45 -0.74
N ASP A 82 21.21 -6.66 -1.20
CA ASP A 82 21.50 -6.88 -2.61
C ASP A 82 20.23 -6.77 -3.47
N ARG A 83 20.42 -6.60 -4.78
CA ARG A 83 19.33 -6.35 -5.71
C ARG A 83 18.34 -7.50 -5.84
N ALA A 84 18.82 -8.75 -5.77
CA ALA A 84 17.95 -9.91 -5.84
C ALA A 84 17.07 -9.99 -4.58
N THR A 85 17.65 -9.69 -3.42
CA THR A 85 16.92 -9.64 -2.16
C THR A 85 15.91 -8.49 -2.13
N ALA A 86 16.25 -7.29 -2.59
CA ALA A 86 15.27 -6.20 -2.73
C ALA A 86 14.14 -6.57 -3.70
N GLY A 87 14.47 -7.21 -4.82
CA GLY A 87 13.48 -7.76 -5.76
C GLY A 87 12.55 -8.79 -5.13
N CYS A 88 13.07 -9.67 -4.27
CA CYS A 88 12.26 -10.61 -3.49
C CYS A 88 11.26 -9.88 -2.59
N VAL A 89 11.68 -8.83 -1.89
CA VAL A 89 10.79 -8.08 -0.98
C VAL A 89 9.68 -7.40 -1.77
N LEU A 90 10.01 -6.77 -2.90
CA LEU A 90 9.02 -6.12 -3.77
C LEU A 90 8.02 -7.15 -4.33
N ASP A 91 8.49 -8.35 -4.68
CA ASP A 91 7.62 -9.45 -5.10
C ASP A 91 6.70 -9.94 -3.98
N ALA A 92 7.24 -10.11 -2.77
CA ALA A 92 6.46 -10.49 -1.60
C ALA A 92 5.42 -9.43 -1.18
N LEU A 93 5.66 -8.16 -1.55
CA LEU A 93 4.70 -7.06 -1.44
C LEU A 93 3.69 -7.01 -2.61
N GLY A 94 3.74 -7.97 -3.53
CA GLY A 94 2.78 -8.11 -4.62
C GLY A 94 3.08 -7.26 -5.85
N MET A 95 4.32 -6.80 -6.05
CA MET A 95 4.68 -6.00 -7.23
C MET A 95 4.33 -6.74 -8.53
N PRO A 96 3.61 -6.11 -9.48
CA PRO A 96 3.27 -6.71 -10.76
C PRO A 96 4.51 -7.15 -11.54
N THR A 97 4.38 -8.24 -12.32
CA THR A 97 5.49 -8.81 -13.08
C THR A 97 6.11 -7.82 -14.08
N SER A 98 5.30 -6.91 -14.65
CA SER A 98 5.79 -5.83 -15.54
C SER A 98 6.76 -4.91 -14.81
N ASP A 99 6.44 -4.55 -13.58
CA ASP A 99 7.20 -3.58 -12.79
C ASP A 99 8.44 -4.24 -12.20
N ARG A 100 8.38 -5.54 -11.87
CA ARG A 100 9.57 -6.34 -11.54
C ARG A 100 10.57 -6.37 -12.70
N LYS A 101 10.09 -6.52 -13.94
CA LYS A 101 10.96 -6.46 -15.13
C LYS A 101 11.56 -5.07 -15.31
N LEU A 102 10.78 -4.02 -15.07
CA LEU A 102 11.29 -2.64 -15.08
C LEU A 102 12.36 -2.43 -14.01
N PHE A 103 12.12 -2.88 -12.77
CA PHE A 103 13.10 -2.84 -11.69
C PHE A 103 14.39 -3.57 -12.07
N ALA A 104 14.28 -4.77 -12.67
CA ALA A 104 15.43 -5.54 -13.15
C ALA A 104 16.18 -4.89 -14.34
N ALA A 105 15.49 -4.12 -15.19
CA ALA A 105 16.11 -3.41 -16.30
C ALA A 105 16.78 -2.09 -15.88
N SER A 106 16.24 -1.40 -14.87
CA SER A 106 16.62 -0.03 -14.49
C SER A 106 18.12 0.15 -14.15
N GLY A 107 18.75 -0.85 -13.53
CA GLY A 107 20.18 -0.78 -13.18
C GLY A 107 21.15 -0.78 -14.37
N ALA A 108 20.68 -1.05 -15.60
CA ALA A 108 21.51 -0.92 -16.80
C ALA A 108 21.58 0.52 -17.32
N THR A 109 20.57 1.33 -17.03
CA THR A 109 20.42 2.69 -17.58
C THR A 109 20.65 3.79 -16.56
N GLY A 110 20.70 3.44 -15.27
CA GLY A 110 20.69 4.40 -14.16
C GLY A 110 19.35 5.13 -14.03
N GLY A 111 19.27 6.05 -13.08
CA GLY A 111 18.13 6.94 -12.88
C GLY A 111 17.11 6.47 -11.85
N SER A 112 16.02 7.22 -11.72
CA SER A 112 14.95 6.98 -10.75
C SER A 112 13.66 6.55 -11.46
N GLN A 113 12.94 5.59 -10.88
CA GLN A 113 11.64 5.12 -11.36
C GLN A 113 10.69 5.08 -10.18
N THR A 114 9.42 5.42 -10.43
CA THR A 114 8.35 5.31 -9.46
C THR A 114 7.20 4.51 -10.07
N VAL A 115 6.72 3.50 -9.35
CA VAL A 115 5.57 2.69 -9.73
C VAL A 115 4.63 2.53 -8.52
N ALA A 116 3.35 2.29 -8.78
CA ALA A 116 2.36 2.08 -7.73
C ALA A 116 1.50 0.85 -8.05
N TRP A 117 1.18 0.07 -7.02
CA TRP A 117 0.37 -1.14 -7.11
C TRP A 117 -0.32 -1.41 -5.78
N ASP A 118 -1.56 -1.91 -5.79
CA ASP A 118 -2.28 -2.49 -4.63
C ASP A 118 -1.98 -1.88 -3.25
N GLY A 119 -2.18 -0.57 -3.09
CA GLY A 119 -1.97 0.11 -1.80
C GLY A 119 -0.51 0.44 -1.47
N PHE A 120 0.40 0.26 -2.43
CA PHE A 120 1.83 0.60 -2.36
C PHE A 120 2.26 1.53 -3.50
N SER A 121 3.29 2.32 -3.21
CA SER A 121 4.08 3.05 -4.19
C SER A 121 5.54 2.78 -3.88
N ALA A 122 6.35 2.45 -4.86
CA ALA A 122 7.79 2.36 -4.70
C ALA A 122 8.51 3.28 -5.67
N THR A 123 9.54 3.92 -5.14
CA THR A 123 10.53 4.66 -5.90
C THR A 123 11.86 3.94 -5.73
N TRP A 124 12.55 3.67 -6.81
CA TRP A 124 13.93 3.20 -6.75
C TRP A 124 14.83 4.07 -7.60
N SER A 125 16.07 4.22 -7.14
CA SER A 125 17.08 4.98 -7.85
C SER A 125 18.36 4.16 -7.94
N PHE A 126 18.91 4.06 -9.14
CA PHE A 126 20.20 3.43 -9.38
C PHE A 126 21.26 4.51 -9.56
N ARG A 127 22.27 4.50 -8.69
CA ARG A 127 23.45 5.38 -8.81
C ARG A 127 24.44 4.80 -9.82
N ASP A 128 24.60 3.49 -9.81
CA ASP A 128 25.38 2.71 -10.77
C ASP A 128 24.78 1.29 -10.91
N SER A 129 25.49 0.36 -11.56
CA SER A 129 25.00 -1.01 -11.77
C SER A 129 24.93 -1.86 -10.49
N LEU A 130 25.62 -1.44 -9.42
CA LEU A 130 25.77 -2.14 -8.14
C LEU A 130 25.11 -1.41 -6.97
N THR A 131 24.92 -0.09 -7.07
CA THR A 131 24.41 0.76 -5.99
C THR A 131 22.99 1.25 -6.30
N PHE A 132 22.04 0.95 -5.42
CA PHE A 132 20.65 1.37 -5.53
C PHE A 132 20.01 1.67 -4.17
N ASP A 133 18.94 2.45 -4.22
CA ASP A 133 18.07 2.74 -3.09
C ASP A 133 16.62 2.45 -3.52
N VAL A 134 15.84 1.80 -2.66
CA VAL A 134 14.40 1.57 -2.86
C VAL A 134 13.64 2.10 -1.67
N ASP A 135 12.70 2.99 -1.92
CA ASP A 135 11.70 3.46 -0.98
C ASP A 135 10.34 2.89 -1.35
N VAL A 136 9.63 2.31 -0.39
CA VAL A 136 8.26 1.82 -0.55
C VAL A 136 7.37 2.50 0.47
N TYR A 137 6.21 2.98 0.04
CA TYR A 137 5.23 3.68 0.86
C TYR A 137 3.86 3.03 0.71
N ALA A 138 3.10 2.92 1.80
CA ALA A 138 1.68 2.60 1.69
C ALA A 138 0.86 3.82 1.24
N VAL A 139 0.13 3.68 0.14
CA VAL A 139 -0.85 4.64 -0.36
C VAL A 139 -2.24 4.28 0.16
N ALA A 140 -2.93 5.28 0.73
CA ALA A 140 -4.19 5.12 1.45
C ALA A 140 -5.40 4.95 0.52
#